data_AF-A0A811S1T0-F1
#
_entry.id   AF-A0A811S1T0-F1
#
_cell.length_a   1.000
_cell.length_b   1.000
_cell.length_c   1.000
_cell.angle_alpha   90.00
_cell.angle_beta   90.00
_cell.angle_gamma   90.00
#
_symmetry.space_group_name_H-M   'P 1'
#
loop_
_entity.id
_entity.type
_entity.pdbx_description
1 polymer ?
#
loop_
_entity_poly.entity_id
_entity_poly.type
_entity_poly.pdbx_seq_one_letter_code
_entity_poly.pdbx_strand_id
1 'polypeptide(L)'
;MDPGVFSASLKAALAKWREQGIRGVWIKLPITLSNLIPPVVEILAVQEKSGVLRGLGVWKFPTGVVEPGEDINVGAVREVKEETGVCLLKPLSYDIYEARLEIEACQWMPIEEFAAQPFLQKHELAKYILEVGLAKVDKEYAGFQSP
;
A
#
# COMPACT_ATOMS: atom_id res chain seq x y z
N MET A 1 -2.09 -14.75 -19.21
CA MET A 1 -2.84 -13.48 -19.32
C MET A 1 -1.86 -12.36 -19.02
N ASP A 2 -1.90 -11.28 -19.79
CA ASP A 2 -1.05 -10.12 -19.56
C ASP A 2 -1.48 -9.37 -18.28
N PRO A 3 -0.55 -9.04 -17.36
CA PRO A 3 -0.87 -8.33 -16.11
C PRO A 3 -1.52 -6.96 -16.31
N GLY A 4 -1.11 -6.20 -17.34
CA GLY A 4 -1.67 -4.88 -17.64
C GLY A 4 -3.11 -4.96 -18.13
N VAL A 5 -3.41 -5.90 -19.03
CA VAL A 5 -4.77 -6.18 -19.49
C VAL A 5 -5.67 -6.65 -18.34
N PHE A 6 -5.14 -7.50 -17.45
CA PHE A 6 -5.85 -7.96 -16.27
C PHE A 6 -6.14 -6.81 -15.29
N SER A 7 -5.15 -5.97 -15.00
CA SER A 7 -5.28 -4.80 -14.13
C SER A 7 -6.37 -3.84 -14.63
N ALA A 8 -6.35 -3.50 -15.92
CA ALA A 8 -7.35 -2.62 -16.53
C ALA A 8 -8.76 -3.22 -16.44
N SER A 9 -8.88 -4.52 -16.71
CA SER A 9 -10.16 -5.24 -16.64
C SER A 9 -10.69 -5.32 -15.20
N LEU A 10 -9.80 -5.56 -14.23
CA LEU A 10 -10.14 -5.63 -12.83
C LEU A 10 -10.59 -4.27 -12.28
N LYS A 11 -9.85 -3.19 -12.58
CA LYS A 11 -10.23 -1.82 -12.19
C LYS A 11 -11.62 -1.45 -12.70
N ALA A 12 -11.91 -1.75 -13.97
CA ALA A 12 -13.23 -1.50 -14.56
C ALA A 12 -14.34 -2.33 -13.88
N ALA A 13 -14.07 -3.60 -13.57
CA ALA A 13 -15.02 -4.46 -12.87
C ALA A 13 -15.30 -4.00 -11.43
N LEU A 14 -14.25 -3.62 -10.69
CA LEU A 14 -14.37 -3.11 -9.31
C LEU A 14 -15.18 -1.81 -9.26
N ALA A 15 -14.95 -0.86 -10.18
CA ALA A 15 -15.74 0.37 -10.26
C ALA A 15 -17.23 0.07 -10.44
N LYS A 16 -17.56 -0.81 -11.38
CA LYS A 16 -18.95 -1.24 -11.63
C LYS A 16 -19.56 -1.94 -10.41
N TRP A 17 -18.83 -2.85 -9.76
CA TRP A 17 -19.34 -3.59 -8.60
C TRP A 17 -19.55 -2.69 -7.38
N ARG A 18 -18.74 -1.64 -7.23
CA ARG A 18 -18.92 -0.62 -6.20
C ARG A 18 -20.24 0.14 -6.37
N GLU A 19 -20.61 0.53 -7.59
CA GLU A 19 -21.91 1.16 -7.90
C GLU A 19 -23.09 0.23 -7.59
N GLN A 20 -22.88 -1.09 -7.70
CA GLN A 20 -23.86 -2.12 -7.37
C GLN A 20 -23.93 -2.44 -5.87
N GLY A 21 -23.15 -1.76 -5.03
CA GLY A 21 -23.12 -1.95 -3.58
C GLY A 21 -22.35 -3.19 -3.12
N ILE A 22 -21.56 -3.82 -3.99
CA ILE A 22 -20.69 -4.95 -3.61
C ILE A 22 -19.51 -4.42 -2.78
N ARG A 23 -19.31 -5.03 -1.61
CA ARG A 23 -18.32 -4.58 -0.61
C ARG A 23 -17.12 -5.52 -0.49
N GLY A 24 -17.16 -6.70 -1.10
CA GLY A 24 -16.09 -7.69 -1.03
C GLY A 24 -16.04 -8.58 -2.28
N VAL A 25 -14.84 -8.83 -2.79
CA VAL A 25 -14.58 -9.64 -3.98
C VAL A 25 -13.53 -10.69 -3.65
N TRP A 26 -13.83 -11.95 -3.95
CA TRP A 26 -12.88 -13.06 -3.79
C TRP A 26 -12.32 -13.46 -5.14
N ILE A 27 -11.01 -13.31 -5.32
CA ILE A 27 -10.31 -13.69 -6.55
C ILE A 27 -9.53 -14.98 -6.28
N LYS A 28 -9.92 -16.05 -6.99
CA LYS A 28 -9.21 -17.33 -6.93
C LYS A 28 -8.22 -17.39 -8.08
N LEU A 29 -6.93 -17.33 -7.76
CA LEU A 29 -5.84 -17.46 -8.73
C LEU A 29 -5.15 -18.82 -8.60
N PRO A 30 -5.10 -19.64 -9.67
CA PRO A 30 -4.19 -20.77 -9.74
C PRO A 30 -2.72 -20.31 -9.66
N ILE A 31 -1.83 -21.12 -9.09
CA ILE A 31 -0.40 -20.79 -8.97
C ILE A 31 0.28 -20.50 -10.31
N THR A 32 -0.22 -21.09 -11.40
CA THR A 32 0.26 -20.83 -12.77
C THR A 32 -0.02 -19.41 -13.26
N LEU A 33 -0.88 -18.65 -12.56
CA LEU A 33 -1.20 -17.25 -12.81
C LEU A 33 -0.69 -16.35 -11.67
N SER A 34 0.38 -16.76 -10.97
CA SER A 34 1.01 -15.95 -9.92
C SER A 34 1.50 -14.59 -10.43
N ASN A 35 1.80 -14.49 -11.73
CA ASN A 35 2.12 -13.23 -12.41
C ASN A 35 0.98 -12.19 -12.37
N LEU A 36 -0.23 -12.58 -11.97
CA LEU A 36 -1.39 -11.70 -11.78
C LEU A 36 -1.60 -11.30 -10.32
N ILE A 37 -0.76 -11.75 -9.38
CA ILE A 37 -0.80 -11.34 -7.97
C ILE A 37 -0.43 -9.86 -7.80
N PRO A 38 0.66 -9.35 -8.39
CA PRO A 38 1.03 -7.95 -8.19
C PRO A 38 -0.11 -6.97 -8.58
N PRO A 39 -0.84 -7.15 -9.70
CA PRO A 39 -1.94 -6.25 -10.07
C PRO A 39 -3.18 -6.29 -9.15
N VAL A 40 -3.33 -7.33 -8.31
CA VAL A 40 -4.41 -7.42 -7.30
C VAL A 40 -3.95 -6.98 -5.91
N VAL A 41 -2.64 -6.72 -5.73
CA VAL A 41 -2.08 -6.24 -4.47
C VAL A 41 -1.95 -4.72 -4.55
N GLU A 42 -2.72 -4.04 -3.71
CA GLU A 42 -2.62 -2.60 -3.53
C GLU A 42 -1.90 -2.28 -2.23
N ILE A 43 -1.06 -1.24 -2.28
CA ILE A 43 -0.38 -0.65 -1.13
C ILE A 43 -1.08 0.66 -0.78
N LEU A 44 -1.26 0.92 0.51
CA LEU A 44 -1.67 2.24 0.98
C LEU A 44 -0.46 3.18 0.92
N ALA A 45 -0.56 4.20 0.06
CA ALA A 45 0.49 5.17 -0.15
C ALA A 45 0.00 6.60 0.09
N VAL A 46 0.92 7.46 0.53
CA VAL A 46 0.66 8.86 0.88
C VAL A 46 1.61 9.80 0.15
N GLN A 47 1.15 11.02 -0.08
CA GLN A 47 1.99 12.16 -0.42
C GLN A 47 2.02 13.13 0.76
N GLU A 48 3.21 13.51 1.21
CA GLU A 48 3.36 14.38 2.37
C GLU A 48 3.08 15.84 2.05
N LYS A 49 2.39 16.52 2.96
CA LYS A 49 2.09 17.95 2.85
C LYS A 49 3.25 18.82 3.34
N SER A 50 4.13 18.25 4.15
CA SER A 50 5.32 18.87 4.71
C SER A 50 6.47 17.87 4.78
N GLY A 51 7.71 18.33 4.58
CA GLY A 51 8.90 17.47 4.58
C GLY A 51 9.75 17.63 3.32
N VAL A 52 10.63 16.66 3.11
CA VAL A 52 11.63 16.65 2.02
C VAL A 52 11.03 16.30 0.65
N LEU A 53 9.95 15.52 0.64
CA LEU A 53 9.23 15.05 -0.55
C LEU A 53 8.00 15.92 -0.90
N ARG A 54 7.68 16.93 -0.08
CA ARG A 54 6.58 17.87 -0.32
C ARG A 54 6.65 18.45 -1.74
N GLY A 55 5.54 18.35 -2.48
CA GLY A 55 5.41 18.93 -3.82
C GLY A 55 6.23 18.24 -4.91
N LEU A 56 6.93 17.14 -4.59
CA LEU A 56 7.67 16.34 -5.58
C LEU A 56 6.80 15.27 -6.26
N GLY A 57 5.56 15.09 -5.80
CA GLY A 57 4.65 14.07 -6.32
C GLY A 57 5.08 12.63 -6.02
N VAL A 58 5.96 12.43 -5.02
CA VAL A 58 6.46 11.11 -4.63
C VAL A 58 5.49 10.46 -3.66
N TRP A 59 4.99 9.28 -4.01
CA TRP A 59 4.20 8.42 -3.14
C TRP A 59 5.11 7.56 -2.28
N LYS A 60 4.87 7.57 -0.96
CA LYS A 60 5.60 6.79 0.04
C LYS A 60 4.64 5.97 0.92
N PHE A 61 5.20 5.06 1.71
CA PHE A 61 4.46 4.46 2.82
C PHE A 61 4.11 5.52 3.88
N PRO A 62 3.04 5.34 4.67
CA PRO A 62 2.83 6.12 5.88
C PRO A 62 4.02 6.00 6.81
N THR A 63 4.49 7.11 7.37
CA THR A 63 5.71 7.13 8.18
C THR A 63 5.66 8.23 9.23
N GLY A 64 6.05 7.90 10.46
CA GLY A 64 6.36 8.92 11.46
C GLY A 64 7.31 8.40 12.53
N VAL A 65 7.39 9.13 13.63
CA VAL A 65 8.36 8.89 14.70
C VAL A 65 7.71 8.05 15.79
N VAL A 66 8.47 7.09 16.33
CA VAL A 66 8.05 6.36 17.54
C VAL A 66 8.36 7.21 18.76
N GLU A 67 7.37 7.42 19.61
CA GLU A 67 7.52 8.24 20.82
C GLU A 67 8.36 7.52 21.90
N PRO A 68 9.05 8.25 22.80
CA PRO A 68 9.81 7.62 23.88
C PRO A 68 8.94 6.72 24.76
N GLY A 69 9.25 5.41 24.77
CA GLY A 69 8.50 4.40 25.52
C GLY A 69 7.32 3.77 24.77
N GLU A 70 7.05 4.20 23.53
CA GLU A 70 6.07 3.58 22.65
C GLU A 70 6.65 2.32 21.97
N ASP A 71 5.83 1.26 21.86
CA ASP A 71 6.19 0.07 21.10
C ASP A 71 6.17 0.38 19.59
N ILE A 72 7.14 -0.14 18.84
CA ILE A 72 7.28 0.12 17.40
C ILE A 72 6.02 -0.26 16.62
N ASN A 73 5.36 -1.37 16.97
CA ASN A 73 4.14 -1.80 16.30
C ASN A 73 2.97 -0.87 16.62
N VAL A 74 2.92 -0.37 17.86
CA VAL A 74 1.92 0.62 18.29
C VAL A 74 2.13 1.93 17.53
N GLY A 75 3.37 2.43 17.46
CA GLY A 75 3.73 3.61 16.68
C GLY A 75 3.37 3.45 15.21
N ALA A 76 3.77 2.36 14.56
CA ALA A 76 3.44 2.12 13.15
C ALA A 76 1.92 2.10 12.88
N VAL A 77 1.13 1.49 13.77
CA VAL A 77 -0.33 1.47 13.66
C VAL A 77 -0.93 2.86 13.89
N ARG A 78 -0.41 3.60 14.85
CA ARG A 78 -0.81 4.98 15.14
C ARG A 78 -0.57 5.87 13.92
N GLU A 79 0.62 5.83 13.33
CA GLU A 79 0.98 6.63 12.15
C GLU A 79 0.07 6.36 10.95
N VAL A 80 -0.17 5.08 10.62
CA VAL A 80 -1.10 4.71 9.54
C VAL A 80 -2.50 5.28 9.82
N LYS A 81 -2.97 5.22 11.06
CA LYS A 81 -4.27 5.75 11.46
C LYS A 81 -4.31 7.28 11.43
N GLU A 82 -3.26 7.94 11.88
CA GLU A 82 -3.17 9.41 11.94
C GLU A 82 -3.11 10.01 10.54
N GLU A 83 -2.36 9.41 9.61
CA GLU A 83 -2.28 9.93 8.24
C GLU A 83 -3.53 9.57 7.40
N THR A 84 -4.03 8.33 7.49
CA THR A 84 -4.99 7.80 6.50
C THR A 84 -6.39 7.48 7.05
N GLY A 85 -6.56 7.54 8.37
CA GLY A 85 -7.78 7.14 9.06
C GLY A 85 -8.02 5.62 9.13
N VAL A 86 -7.12 4.79 8.58
CA VAL A 86 -7.25 3.32 8.56
C VAL A 86 -6.71 2.70 9.86
N CYS A 87 -7.46 1.81 10.50
CA CYS A 87 -7.05 1.13 11.74
C CYS A 87 -6.55 -0.31 11.49
N LEU A 88 -5.32 -0.59 11.96
CA LEU A 88 -4.57 -1.87 12.07
C LEU A 88 -4.27 -2.62 10.75
N LEU A 89 -2.99 -3.03 10.61
CA LEU A 89 -2.34 -3.65 9.44
C LEU A 89 -2.94 -5.02 9.03
N LYS A 90 -4.13 -4.92 8.45
CA LYS A 90 -4.81 -5.73 7.44
C LYS A 90 -6.11 -4.94 7.26
N PRO A 91 -6.36 -4.27 6.13
CA PRO A 91 -7.42 -3.27 6.05
C PRO A 91 -8.76 -3.85 6.50
N LEU A 92 -9.25 -3.39 7.66
CA LEU A 92 -10.62 -3.71 8.12
C LEU A 92 -11.66 -2.96 7.27
N SER A 93 -11.21 -1.91 6.57
CA SER A 93 -11.96 -1.16 5.57
C SER A 93 -11.03 -0.71 4.45
N TYR A 94 -11.59 -0.56 3.26
CA TYR A 94 -10.95 0.07 2.09
C TYR A 94 -11.37 1.54 1.94
N ASP A 95 -12.28 2.02 2.79
CA ASP A 95 -12.67 3.42 2.85
C ASP A 95 -11.52 4.24 3.47
N ILE A 96 -11.07 5.26 2.74
CA ILE A 96 -9.97 6.14 3.14
C ILE A 96 -10.56 7.44 3.71
N TYR A 97 -10.06 7.87 4.86
CA TYR A 97 -10.42 9.15 5.48
C TYR A 97 -9.15 9.99 5.68
N GLU A 98 -8.89 10.90 4.73
CA GLU A 98 -7.69 11.74 4.72
C GLU A 98 -7.61 12.69 5.92
N ALA A 99 -6.57 12.55 6.73
CA ALA A 99 -6.21 13.55 7.74
C ALA A 99 -5.36 14.66 7.10
N ARG A 100 -6.02 15.74 6.68
CA ARG A 100 -5.42 16.87 5.93
C ARG A 100 -4.36 17.68 6.68
N LEU A 101 -4.00 17.32 7.91
CA LEU A 101 -3.00 18.04 8.69
C LEU A 101 -1.59 17.73 8.19
N GLU A 102 -1.30 16.46 7.89
CA GLU A 102 0.07 15.99 7.62
C GLU A 102 0.29 15.51 6.18
N ILE A 103 -0.77 15.00 5.54
CA ILE A 103 -0.71 14.49 4.17
C ILE A 103 -1.50 15.35 3.19
N GLU A 104 -1.00 15.39 1.96
CA GLU A 104 -1.62 16.08 0.82
C GLU A 104 -2.63 15.17 0.11
N ALA A 105 -2.32 13.88 0.02
CA ALA A 105 -3.17 12.86 -0.59
C ALA A 105 -2.84 11.48 -0.03
N CYS A 106 -3.82 10.57 0.00
CA CYS A 106 -3.59 9.15 0.22
C CYS A 106 -4.49 8.28 -0.65
N GLN A 107 -3.96 7.16 -1.13
CA GLN A 107 -4.71 6.22 -1.95
C GLN A 107 -4.18 4.79 -1.82
N TRP A 108 -5.03 3.84 -2.17
CA TRP A 108 -4.59 2.50 -2.55
C TRP A 108 -3.97 2.57 -3.95
N MET A 109 -2.74 2.09 -4.08
CA MET A 109 -1.98 2.12 -5.32
C MET A 109 -1.51 0.70 -5.68
N PRO A 110 -1.65 0.25 -6.95
CA PRO A 110 -1.09 -1.02 -7.39
C PRO A 110 0.42 -1.07 -7.10
N ILE A 111 0.89 -2.21 -6.60
CA ILE A 111 2.27 -2.35 -6.18
C ILE A 111 3.29 -2.07 -7.29
N GLU A 112 2.96 -2.39 -8.55
CA GLU A 112 3.83 -2.12 -9.69
C GLU A 112 3.87 -0.65 -10.07
N GLU A 113 2.74 0.05 -9.94
CA GLU A 113 2.66 1.49 -10.15
C GLU A 113 3.47 2.21 -9.07
N PHE A 114 3.33 1.77 -7.81
CA PHE A 114 4.15 2.24 -6.71
C PHE A 114 5.63 1.98 -6.99
N ALA A 115 6.00 0.74 -7.35
CA ALA A 115 7.38 0.33 -7.64
C ALA A 115 8.00 1.12 -8.80
N ALA A 116 7.23 1.44 -9.84
CA ALA A 116 7.71 2.09 -11.05
C ALA A 116 8.03 3.58 -10.89
N GLN A 117 7.75 4.18 -9.72
CA GLN A 117 8.06 5.58 -9.47
C GLN A 117 9.56 5.89 -9.71
N PRO A 118 9.90 6.95 -10.47
CA PRO A 118 11.29 7.30 -10.77
C PRO A 118 12.17 7.51 -9.53
N PHE A 119 11.58 7.95 -8.42
CA PHE A 119 12.27 8.08 -7.14
C PHE A 119 12.75 6.72 -6.62
N LEU A 120 11.86 5.72 -6.57
CA LEU A 120 12.19 4.39 -6.06
C LEU A 120 13.18 3.64 -6.96
N GLN A 121 13.12 3.86 -8.28
CA GLN A 121 14.07 3.30 -9.23
C GLN A 121 15.49 3.88 -9.13
N LYS A 122 15.65 5.06 -8.51
CA LYS A 122 16.96 5.73 -8.34
C LYS A 122 17.62 5.45 -6.99
N HIS A 123 16.88 4.94 -6.02
CA HIS A 123 17.35 4.76 -4.64
C HIS A 123 17.35 3.28 -4.24
N GLU A 124 18.54 2.67 -4.25
CA GLU A 124 18.74 1.23 -3.96
C GLU A 124 18.13 0.79 -2.62
N LEU A 125 18.23 1.62 -1.57
CA LEU A 125 17.61 1.32 -0.28
C LEU A 125 16.08 1.23 -0.38
N ALA A 126 15.47 2.15 -1.13
CA ALA A 126 14.02 2.18 -1.28
C ALA A 126 13.53 0.97 -2.09
N LYS A 127 14.29 0.56 -3.10
CA LYS A 127 14.07 -0.67 -3.85
C LYS A 127 14.18 -1.91 -2.96
N TYR A 128 15.22 -2.00 -2.13
CA TYR A 128 15.40 -3.12 -1.21
C TYR A 128 14.25 -3.23 -0.19
N ILE A 129 13.79 -2.12 0.37
CA ILE A 129 12.63 -2.09 1.28
C ILE A 129 11.38 -2.66 0.58
N LEU A 130 11.15 -2.27 -0.68
CA LEU A 130 10.03 -2.77 -1.46
C LEU A 130 10.15 -4.27 -1.77
N GLU A 131 11.34 -4.77 -2.11
CA GLU A 131 11.61 -6.19 -2.32
C GLU A 131 11.32 -7.03 -1.07
N VAL A 132 11.70 -6.54 0.12
CA VAL A 132 11.35 -7.19 1.39
C VAL A 132 9.84 -7.18 1.63
N GLY A 133 9.16 -6.07 1.33
CA GLY A 133 7.70 -5.96 1.41
C GLY A 133 6.98 -6.95 0.49
N LEU A 134 7.46 -7.09 -0.74
CA LEU A 134 6.95 -8.06 -1.72
C LEU A 134 7.14 -9.51 -1.25
N ALA A 135 8.35 -9.86 -0.81
CA ALA A 135 8.64 -11.19 -0.27
C ALA A 135 7.77 -11.51 0.96
N LYS A 136 7.36 -10.51 1.75
CA LYS A 136 6.42 -10.69 2.86
C LYS A 136 5.01 -11.03 2.37
N VAL A 137 4.52 -10.38 1.32
CA VAL A 137 3.20 -10.66 0.71
C VAL A 137 3.15 -12.07 0.15
N ASP A 138 4.22 -12.50 -0.53
CA ASP A 138 4.34 -13.83 -1.10
C ASP A 138 4.62 -14.93 -0.05
N LYS A 139 4.70 -14.55 1.23
CA LYS A 139 5.03 -15.42 2.39
C LYS A 139 6.41 -16.07 2.31
N GLU A 140 7.29 -15.52 1.48
CA GLU A 140 8.69 -15.93 1.34
C GLU A 140 9.59 -15.26 2.40
N TYR A 141 9.08 -14.23 3.08
CA TYR A 141 9.76 -13.56 4.18
C TYR A 141 8.99 -13.69 5.51
N ALA A 142 9.58 -14.39 6.48
CA ALA A 142 8.96 -14.61 7.80
C ALA A 142 8.95 -13.33 8.67
N GLY A 143 9.97 -12.48 8.54
CA GLY A 143 10.18 -11.32 9.41
C GLY A 143 10.46 -11.68 10.86
N PHE A 144 10.52 -10.68 11.73
CA PHE A 144 10.57 -10.86 13.17
C PHE A 144 9.14 -10.97 13.72
N GLN A 145 8.94 -11.90 14.66
CA GLN A 145 7.70 -12.00 15.43
C GLN A 145 7.93 -11.40 16.80
N SER A 146 7.01 -10.56 17.27
CA SER A 146 6.96 -10.21 18.68
C SER A 146 6.77 -11.49 19.51
N PRO A 147 7.49 -11.63 20.64
CA PRO A 147 7.32 -12.77 21.54
C PRO A 147 5.91 -12.83 22.16
#